data_AF-A0A5S3P5Q0-F1
#
_entry.id   AF-A0A5S3P5Q0-F1
#
_cell.length_a   1.000
_cell.length_b   1.000
_cell.length_c   1.000
_cell.angle_alpha   90.00
_cell.angle_beta   90.00
_cell.angle_gamma   90.00
#
_symmetry.space_group_name_H-M   'P 1'
#
loop_
_entity.id
_entity.type
_entity.pdbx_description
1 polymer ?
#
loop_
_entity_poly.entity_id
_entity_poly.type
_entity_poly.pdbx_seq_one_letter_code
_entity_poly.pdbx_strand_id
1 'polypeptide(L)'
;MRKFRLTLALLIAAGLSPGILWRSEPQPLDRQAPVDIVRLDIPHAKIGPFRLNAAWQLSSDSPMFGGYSALALRPGRTLVAASDGGRLLFLRREGGALADAYLDRFKRVRDADKSNFDIEAMTLDDVSGRMWMAYEGSNTIERFAPDFEAEARARPPAMRNWSGNTGPEAMVRLSDGRFIVLSEGTGGLFRSAYRGLLFAGDPTDRATPAPVRFGLEGTDGYAPVDMAALPDGRVLILLRKLRWPFPPRFGSAIAIADPARIAAGKPWQARVIARLDAPVPSDNYEGIAVEIGRQGERFVWLISDDNDMQHFQRTLLLRLRWAD
;
A
#
# COMPACT_ATOMS: atom_id res chain seq x y z
N MET A 1 34.33 30.66 -26.95
CA MET A 1 33.83 29.54 -26.12
C MET A 1 32.92 29.97 -24.96
N ARG A 2 33.26 30.99 -24.17
CA ARG A 2 32.44 31.43 -23.00
C ARG A 2 31.06 32.01 -23.36
N LYS A 3 30.95 32.78 -24.46
CA LYS A 3 29.68 33.35 -24.93
C LYS A 3 28.68 32.27 -25.41
N PHE A 4 29.17 31.26 -26.12
CA PHE A 4 28.37 30.15 -26.64
C PHE A 4 27.77 29.28 -25.52
N ARG A 5 28.51 29.06 -24.43
CA ARG A 5 28.03 28.32 -23.24
C ARG A 5 26.95 29.10 -22.47
N LEU A 6 27.04 30.43 -22.42
CA LEU A 6 26.03 31.30 -21.81
C LEU A 6 24.72 31.31 -22.61
N THR A 7 24.81 31.36 -23.94
CA THR A 7 23.62 31.27 -24.81
C THR A 7 22.94 29.92 -24.69
N LEU A 8 23.70 28.82 -24.63
CA LEU A 8 23.15 27.47 -24.44
C LEU A 8 22.48 27.32 -23.06
N ALA A 9 23.08 27.85 -22.00
CA ALA A 9 22.50 27.83 -20.65
C ALA A 9 21.18 28.61 -20.57
N LEU A 10 21.09 29.77 -21.25
CA LEU A 10 19.85 30.56 -21.32
C LEU A 10 18.77 29.86 -22.16
N LEU A 11 19.14 29.17 -23.24
CA LEU A 11 18.20 28.38 -24.05
C LEU A 11 17.67 27.15 -23.30
N ILE A 12 18.51 26.50 -22.48
CA ILE A 12 18.08 25.40 -21.59
C ILE A 12 17.16 25.93 -20.50
N ALA A 13 17.51 27.06 -19.85
CA ALA A 13 16.65 27.67 -18.85
C ALA A 13 15.29 28.12 -19.44
N ALA A 14 15.30 28.69 -20.65
CA ALA A 14 14.08 29.06 -21.37
C ALA A 14 13.28 27.82 -21.84
N GLY A 15 13.94 26.75 -22.28
CA GLY A 15 13.31 25.50 -22.68
C GLY A 15 12.72 24.70 -21.51
N LEU A 16 13.26 24.87 -20.29
CA LEU A 16 12.72 24.29 -19.04
C LEU A 16 11.64 25.16 -18.38
N SER A 17 11.47 26.41 -18.82
CA SER A 17 10.52 27.36 -18.24
C SER A 17 9.04 27.29 -18.68
N PRO A 18 8.60 26.62 -19.78
CA PRO A 18 7.18 26.61 -20.17
C PRO A 18 6.27 25.93 -19.12
N GLY A 19 6.80 24.96 -18.36
CA GLY A 19 6.05 24.25 -17.32
C GLY A 19 5.83 25.05 -16.02
N ILE A 20 6.48 26.21 -15.86
CA ILE A 20 6.38 27.02 -14.64
C ILE A 20 5.24 28.07 -14.74
N LEU A 21 4.89 28.47 -15.96
CA LEU A 21 3.87 29.50 -16.22
C LEU A 21 2.51 28.94 -16.66
N TRP A 22 2.46 27.68 -17.11
CA TRP A 22 1.22 26.99 -17.43
C TRP A 22 0.79 26.11 -16.25
N ARG A 23 0.36 26.73 -15.16
CA ARG A 23 -0.49 26.02 -14.21
C ARG A 23 -1.87 25.98 -14.82
N SER A 24 -2.25 24.83 -15.38
CA SER A 24 -3.67 24.51 -15.56
C SER A 24 -4.38 24.83 -14.25
N GLU A 25 -5.52 25.50 -14.29
CA GLU A 25 -6.36 25.61 -13.10
C GLU A 25 -6.56 24.20 -12.54
N PRO A 26 -6.41 24.00 -11.21
CA PRO A 26 -6.70 22.71 -10.61
C PRO A 26 -8.11 22.31 -11.05
N GLN A 27 -8.23 21.21 -11.80
CA GLN A 27 -9.54 20.75 -12.20
C GLN A 27 -10.40 20.57 -10.94
N PRO A 28 -11.66 21.02 -10.94
CA PRO A 28 -12.54 20.81 -9.81
C PRO A 28 -12.61 19.32 -9.51
N LEU A 29 -12.46 18.97 -8.23
CA LEU A 29 -12.44 17.58 -7.78
C LEU A 29 -13.83 16.97 -7.96
N ASP A 30 -13.98 16.10 -8.96
CA ASP A 30 -15.23 15.39 -9.23
C ASP A 30 -15.24 14.02 -8.55
N ARG A 31 -15.92 13.94 -7.40
CA ARG A 31 -16.12 12.69 -6.64
C ARG A 31 -17.09 11.72 -7.30
N GLN A 32 -17.83 12.18 -8.31
CA GLN A 32 -18.77 11.37 -9.08
C GLN A 32 -18.16 10.90 -10.40
N ALA A 33 -16.89 11.23 -10.66
CA ALA A 33 -16.21 10.77 -11.85
C ALA A 33 -16.28 9.23 -11.93
N PRO A 34 -16.68 8.67 -13.09
CA PRO A 34 -16.87 7.24 -13.24
C PRO A 34 -15.53 6.51 -13.14
N VAL A 35 -15.55 5.35 -12.46
CA VAL A 35 -14.45 4.39 -12.46
C VAL A 35 -14.89 3.17 -13.25
N ASP A 36 -14.24 2.93 -14.38
CA ASP A 36 -14.48 1.75 -15.20
C ASP A 36 -13.87 0.51 -14.53
N ILE A 37 -14.66 -0.57 -14.49
CA ILE A 37 -14.26 -1.85 -13.91
C ILE A 37 -14.34 -2.92 -14.99
N VAL A 38 -13.21 -3.25 -15.60
CA VAL A 38 -13.15 -4.25 -16.67
C VAL A 38 -12.63 -5.56 -16.11
N ARG A 39 -13.46 -6.60 -16.11
CA ARG A 39 -13.01 -7.95 -15.74
C ARG A 39 -12.08 -8.50 -16.82
N LEU A 40 -10.92 -8.98 -16.40
CA LEU A 40 -9.94 -9.60 -17.30
C LEU A 40 -10.20 -11.09 -17.42
N ASP A 41 -10.20 -11.60 -18.66
CA ASP A 41 -10.30 -13.03 -18.94
C ASP A 41 -8.91 -13.67 -18.83
N ILE A 42 -8.56 -14.07 -17.61
CA ILE A 42 -7.28 -14.70 -17.30
C ILE A 42 -7.53 -16.15 -16.89
N PRO A 43 -6.84 -17.12 -17.50
CA PRO A 43 -6.97 -18.51 -17.10
C PRO A 43 -6.75 -18.70 -15.60
N HIS A 44 -7.56 -19.57 -14.99
CA HIS A 44 -7.35 -19.95 -13.60
C HIS A 44 -5.93 -20.52 -13.42
N ALA A 45 -5.17 -19.89 -12.53
CA ALA A 45 -3.78 -20.24 -12.28
C ALA A 45 -3.57 -20.60 -10.82
N LYS A 46 -2.78 -21.65 -10.56
CA LYS A 46 -2.29 -21.96 -9.21
C LYS A 46 -1.07 -21.09 -8.91
N ILE A 47 -1.06 -20.45 -7.76
CA ILE A 47 -0.02 -19.53 -7.31
C ILE A 47 0.35 -19.91 -5.87
N GLY A 48 1.27 -20.85 -5.70
CA GLY A 48 1.54 -21.41 -4.37
C GLY A 48 0.28 -22.05 -3.75
N PRO A 49 -0.15 -21.64 -2.54
CA PRO A 49 -1.40 -22.10 -1.92
C PRO A 49 -2.65 -21.37 -2.45
N PHE A 50 -2.51 -20.49 -3.44
CA PHE A 50 -3.63 -19.73 -3.98
C PHE A 50 -4.05 -20.23 -5.35
N ARG A 51 -5.28 -19.87 -5.73
CA ARG A 51 -5.76 -19.89 -7.11
C ARG A 51 -6.24 -18.51 -7.50
N LEU A 52 -5.85 -18.02 -8.68
CA LEU A 52 -6.44 -16.81 -9.25
C LEU A 52 -7.94 -17.04 -9.45
N ASN A 53 -8.77 -16.33 -8.70
CA ASN A 53 -10.23 -16.43 -8.75
C ASN A 53 -10.82 -15.43 -9.74
N ALA A 54 -10.30 -14.20 -9.75
CA ALA A 54 -10.69 -13.15 -10.69
C ALA A 54 -9.62 -12.04 -10.74
N ALA A 55 -9.63 -11.29 -11.83
CA ALA A 55 -8.80 -10.11 -12.04
C ALA A 55 -9.64 -9.03 -12.72
N TRP A 56 -9.39 -7.77 -12.37
CA TRP A 56 -10.01 -6.60 -12.97
C TRP A 56 -8.93 -5.56 -13.28
N GLN A 57 -9.15 -4.80 -14.35
CA GLN A 57 -8.47 -3.53 -14.59
C GLN A 57 -9.45 -2.41 -14.24
N LEU A 58 -8.94 -1.44 -13.49
CA LEU A 58 -9.65 -0.24 -13.08
C LEU A 58 -9.07 0.95 -13.85
N SER A 59 -9.93 1.86 -14.31
CA SER A 59 -9.50 3.10 -14.97
C SER A 59 -10.47 4.24 -14.73
N SER A 60 -9.98 5.47 -14.76
CA SER A 60 -10.79 6.68 -14.67
C SER A 60 -9.99 7.87 -15.19
N ASP A 61 -10.64 8.79 -15.89
CA ASP A 61 -10.04 10.05 -16.35
C ASP A 61 -9.94 11.10 -15.23
N SER A 62 -10.47 10.80 -14.04
CA SER A 62 -10.41 11.69 -12.87
C SER A 62 -8.98 11.86 -12.34
N PRO A 63 -8.54 13.09 -12.02
CA PRO A 63 -7.25 13.33 -11.34
C PRO A 63 -7.21 12.83 -9.88
N MET A 64 -8.30 12.25 -9.38
CA MET A 64 -8.37 11.58 -8.08
C MET A 64 -8.14 10.07 -8.14
N PHE A 65 -7.94 9.51 -9.33
CA PHE A 65 -7.70 8.09 -9.53
C PHE A 65 -6.20 7.79 -9.70
N GLY A 66 -5.72 6.68 -9.15
CA GLY A 66 -4.32 6.22 -9.28
C GLY A 66 -3.48 6.41 -8.01
N GLY A 67 -2.26 5.85 -8.04
CA GLY A 67 -1.27 6.00 -6.96
C GLY A 67 -1.51 5.11 -5.72
N TYR A 68 -2.16 3.95 -5.85
CA TYR A 68 -2.69 3.20 -4.69
C TYR A 68 -1.66 2.33 -3.96
N SER A 69 -1.18 2.79 -2.80
CA SER A 69 -0.20 2.05 -1.99
C SER A 69 -0.80 1.11 -0.93
N ALA A 70 -2.09 1.23 -0.58
CA ALA A 70 -2.68 0.43 0.50
C ALA A 70 -4.09 -0.07 0.20
N LEU A 71 -4.47 -1.23 0.77
CA LEU A 71 -5.79 -1.83 0.60
C LEU A 71 -6.34 -2.40 1.91
N ALA A 72 -7.60 -2.09 2.24
CA ALA A 72 -8.29 -2.69 3.37
C ALA A 72 -9.72 -3.11 3.03
N LEU A 73 -10.27 -4.04 3.81
CA LEU A 73 -11.63 -4.53 3.67
C LEU A 73 -12.51 -4.05 4.83
N ARG A 74 -13.40 -3.09 4.58
CA ARG A 74 -14.33 -2.58 5.59
C ARG A 74 -15.44 -3.57 5.92
N PRO A 75 -16.10 -3.42 7.08
CA PRO A 75 -17.41 -4.01 7.33
C PRO A 75 -18.36 -3.75 6.15
N GLY A 76 -19.19 -4.74 5.80
CA GLY A 76 -20.05 -4.67 4.61
C GLY A 76 -19.37 -5.07 3.29
N ARG A 77 -18.10 -5.52 3.32
CA ARG A 77 -17.34 -6.06 2.17
C ARG A 77 -16.97 -5.04 1.10
N THR A 78 -16.88 -3.77 1.49
CA THR A 78 -16.32 -2.71 0.65
C THR A 78 -14.81 -2.72 0.78
N LEU A 79 -14.11 -2.90 -0.34
CA LEU A 79 -12.68 -2.66 -0.39
C LEU A 79 -12.43 -1.15 -0.44
N VAL A 80 -11.41 -0.70 0.29
CA VAL A 80 -10.97 0.69 0.28
C VAL A 80 -9.49 0.68 -0.04
N ALA A 81 -9.10 1.36 -1.11
CA ALA A 81 -7.71 1.63 -1.42
C ALA A 81 -7.38 3.09 -1.08
N ALA A 82 -6.17 3.31 -0.56
CA ALA A 82 -5.64 4.64 -0.26
C ALA A 82 -4.40 4.90 -1.12
N SER A 83 -4.24 6.14 -1.57
CA SER A 83 -3.15 6.53 -2.47
C SER A 83 -2.08 7.40 -1.79
N ASP A 84 -0.90 7.43 -2.38
CA ASP A 84 0.21 8.37 -2.06
C ASP A 84 -0.19 9.86 -2.24
N GLY A 85 -1.22 10.12 -3.04
CA GLY A 85 -1.85 11.44 -3.21
C GLY A 85 -2.95 11.80 -2.20
N GLY A 86 -3.17 10.99 -1.15
CA GLY A 86 -4.25 11.21 -0.18
C GLY A 86 -5.67 11.04 -0.74
N ARG A 87 -5.81 10.23 -1.79
CA ARG A 87 -7.09 9.88 -2.42
C ARG A 87 -7.57 8.53 -1.89
N LEU A 88 -8.86 8.29 -2.06
CA LEU A 88 -9.53 7.07 -1.66
C LEU A 88 -10.31 6.51 -2.84
N LEU A 89 -10.20 5.20 -3.04
CA LEU A 89 -11.06 4.44 -3.94
C LEU A 89 -11.86 3.43 -3.13
N PHE A 90 -13.17 3.49 -3.28
CA PHE A 90 -14.09 2.54 -2.68
C PHE A 90 -14.60 1.61 -3.76
N LEU A 91 -14.57 0.32 -3.47
CA LEU A 91 -15.00 -0.76 -4.37
C LEU A 91 -16.07 -1.57 -3.65
N ARG A 92 -17.33 -1.30 -3.98
CA ARG A 92 -18.48 -2.00 -3.40
C ARG A 92 -18.73 -3.30 -4.15
N ARG A 93 -19.23 -4.29 -3.40
CA ARG A 93 -19.50 -5.62 -3.94
C ARG A 93 -20.94 -6.03 -3.72
N GLU A 94 -21.55 -6.57 -4.76
CA GLU A 94 -22.88 -7.18 -4.73
C GLU A 94 -22.78 -8.62 -5.24
N GLY A 95 -23.40 -9.57 -4.52
CA GLY A 95 -23.35 -10.99 -4.92
C GLY A 95 -21.95 -11.62 -5.01
N GLY A 96 -20.91 -10.94 -4.51
CA GLY A 96 -19.52 -11.39 -4.61
C GLY A 96 -18.75 -10.86 -5.82
N ALA A 97 -19.39 -10.11 -6.72
CA ALA A 97 -18.75 -9.35 -7.80
C ALA A 97 -18.53 -7.89 -7.39
N LEU A 98 -17.57 -7.21 -8.03
CA LEU A 98 -17.48 -5.75 -7.97
C LEU A 98 -18.70 -5.18 -8.68
N ALA A 99 -19.44 -4.32 -7.97
CA ALA A 99 -20.69 -3.74 -8.48
C ALA A 99 -20.52 -2.27 -8.84
N ASP A 100 -19.71 -1.56 -8.07
CA ASP A 100 -19.64 -0.11 -8.11
C ASP A 100 -18.31 0.38 -7.51
N ALA A 101 -17.85 1.53 -7.99
CA ALA A 101 -16.65 2.19 -7.50
C ALA A 101 -16.84 3.70 -7.46
N TYR A 102 -16.32 4.34 -6.41
CA TYR A 102 -16.36 5.79 -6.28
C TYR A 102 -15.10 6.33 -5.60
N LEU A 103 -14.82 7.60 -5.88
CA LEU A 103 -13.63 8.30 -5.43
C LEU A 103 -13.95 9.28 -4.30
N ASP A 104 -13.05 9.36 -3.33
CA ASP A 104 -13.04 10.42 -2.34
C ASP A 104 -11.59 10.83 -2.03
N ARG A 105 -11.41 11.72 -1.06
CA ARG A 105 -10.11 12.16 -0.56
C ARG A 105 -10.20 12.53 0.90
N PHE A 106 -9.07 12.50 1.59
CA PHE A 106 -9.02 13.04 2.94
C PHE A 106 -9.29 14.54 2.94
N LYS A 107 -10.02 15.01 3.97
CA LYS A 107 -10.32 16.44 4.13
C LYS A 107 -9.06 17.30 4.28
N ARG A 108 -7.96 16.71 4.77
CA ARG A 108 -6.67 17.39 5.04
C ARG A 108 -5.74 17.50 3.82
N VAL A 109 -6.11 17.01 2.63
CA VAL A 109 -5.35 17.26 1.38
C VAL A 109 -5.51 18.71 0.90
N ARG A 110 -5.53 19.68 1.83
CA ARG A 110 -5.43 21.12 1.56
C ARG A 110 -4.04 21.65 1.88
N ASP A 111 -3.22 20.88 2.59
CA ASP A 111 -1.82 21.20 2.87
C ASP A 111 -0.99 20.96 1.60
N ALA A 112 -0.08 21.88 1.27
CA ALA A 112 0.72 21.82 0.04
C ALA A 112 1.91 20.85 0.11
N ASP A 113 2.17 20.24 1.27
CA ASP A 113 3.31 19.35 1.50
C ASP A 113 2.90 17.88 1.32
N LYS A 114 3.50 17.20 0.31
CA LYS A 114 3.23 15.80 -0.05
C LYS A 114 3.33 14.85 1.15
N SER A 115 4.30 15.09 2.03
CA SER A 115 4.56 14.22 3.19
C SER A 115 3.40 14.12 4.20
N ASN A 116 2.38 14.96 4.09
CA ASN A 116 1.18 14.92 4.93
C ASN A 116 0.05 14.05 4.36
N PHE A 117 0.20 13.54 3.15
CA PHE A 117 -0.78 12.70 2.46
C PHE A 117 -0.19 11.52 1.66
N ASP A 118 1.13 11.34 1.70
CA ASP A 118 1.90 10.19 1.18
C ASP A 118 1.59 8.90 1.96
N ILE A 119 0.42 8.30 1.73
CA ILE A 119 -0.04 7.11 2.45
C ILE A 119 0.63 5.88 1.83
N GLU A 120 1.37 5.11 2.63
CA GLU A 120 2.02 3.87 2.18
C GLU A 120 1.43 2.61 2.79
N ALA A 121 0.69 2.72 3.90
CA ALA A 121 0.07 1.55 4.51
C ALA A 121 -1.23 1.91 5.22
N MET A 122 -2.18 0.98 5.24
CA MET A 122 -3.45 1.13 5.92
C MET A 122 -3.87 -0.17 6.61
N THR A 123 -4.34 -0.06 7.84
CA THR A 123 -5.02 -1.16 8.53
C THR A 123 -6.32 -0.65 9.15
N LEU A 124 -7.24 -1.56 9.46
CA LEU A 124 -8.49 -1.21 10.13
C LEU A 124 -8.81 -2.17 11.27
N ASP A 125 -9.72 -1.72 12.14
CA ASP A 125 -10.40 -2.54 13.12
C ASP A 125 -11.81 -2.83 12.59
N ASP A 126 -12.11 -4.10 12.36
CA ASP A 126 -13.39 -4.53 11.78
C ASP A 126 -14.55 -4.40 12.77
N VAL A 127 -14.26 -4.32 14.07
CA VAL A 127 -15.25 -4.11 15.13
C VAL A 127 -15.67 -2.64 15.24
N SER A 128 -14.72 -1.72 15.48
CA SER A 128 -15.04 -0.30 15.63
C SER A 128 -15.18 0.45 14.29
N GLY A 129 -14.63 -0.11 13.21
CA GLY A 129 -14.51 0.57 11.92
C GLY A 129 -13.41 1.65 11.88
N ARG A 130 -12.63 1.82 12.96
CA ARG A 130 -11.49 2.72 12.97
C ARG A 130 -10.41 2.26 12.01
N MET A 131 -9.68 3.21 11.48
CA MET A 131 -8.61 2.97 10.50
C MET A 131 -7.33 3.65 10.96
N TRP A 132 -6.19 3.09 10.58
CA TRP A 132 -4.88 3.66 10.79
C TRP A 132 -4.16 3.71 9.45
N MET A 133 -3.53 4.83 9.16
CA MET A 133 -2.71 5.02 7.97
C MET A 133 -1.32 5.45 8.38
N ALA A 134 -0.32 4.96 7.66
CA ALA A 134 1.07 5.31 7.84
C ALA A 134 1.53 6.17 6.66
N TYR A 135 2.34 7.19 6.96
CA TYR A 135 2.74 8.19 5.98
C TYR A 135 4.25 8.21 5.76
N GLU A 136 4.65 8.08 4.50
CA GLU A 136 6.02 8.33 4.05
C GLU A 136 6.40 9.82 4.15
N GLY A 137 7.70 10.12 4.19
CA GLY A 137 8.27 11.45 4.40
C GLY A 137 8.16 11.93 5.85
N SER A 138 6.96 11.91 6.44
CA SER A 138 6.71 12.37 7.80
C SER A 138 6.99 11.30 8.88
N ASN A 139 6.99 10.02 8.50
CA ASN A 139 7.11 8.87 9.40
C ASN A 139 6.07 8.95 10.53
N THR A 140 4.81 9.21 10.16
CA THR A 140 3.69 9.35 11.09
C THR A 140 2.66 8.25 10.90
N ILE A 141 1.89 7.99 11.96
CA ILE A 141 0.68 7.17 11.89
C ILE A 141 -0.48 8.04 12.35
N GLU A 142 -1.59 7.95 11.64
CA GLU A 142 -2.82 8.67 11.96
C GLU A 142 -3.99 7.70 12.05
N ARG A 143 -4.80 7.90 13.08
CA ARG A 143 -6.02 7.16 13.35
C ARG A 143 -7.22 7.98 12.91
N PHE A 144 -8.14 7.30 12.24
CA PHE A 144 -9.38 7.85 11.73
C PHE A 144 -10.59 7.10 12.28
N ALA A 145 -11.68 7.85 12.47
CA ALA A 145 -13.01 7.30 12.68
C ALA A 145 -13.54 6.62 11.39
N PRO A 146 -14.62 5.82 11.47
CA PRO A 146 -15.16 5.08 10.32
C PRO A 146 -15.61 5.93 9.12
N ASP A 147 -15.82 7.23 9.34
CA ASP A 147 -16.17 8.25 8.35
C ASP A 147 -14.95 9.03 7.83
N PHE A 148 -13.73 8.58 8.13
CA PHE A 148 -12.46 9.20 7.76
C PHE A 148 -12.19 10.56 8.44
N GLU A 149 -12.88 10.88 9.55
CA GLU A 149 -12.49 11.98 10.42
C GLU A 149 -11.22 11.64 11.20
N ALA A 150 -10.25 12.55 11.21
CA ALA A 150 -9.01 12.39 11.94
C ALA A 150 -9.26 12.44 13.46
N GLU A 151 -8.84 11.41 14.19
CA GLU A 151 -8.98 11.34 15.65
C GLU A 151 -7.65 11.61 16.37
N ALA A 152 -6.55 11.05 15.86
CA ALA A 152 -5.24 11.15 16.51
C ALA A 152 -4.10 10.96 15.51
N ARG A 153 -3.03 11.75 15.64
CA ARG A 153 -1.80 11.59 14.85
C ARG A 153 -0.60 11.47 15.78
N ALA A 154 0.29 10.54 15.48
CA ALA A 154 1.55 10.39 16.20
C ALA A 154 2.74 10.29 15.25
N ARG A 155 3.89 10.77 15.72
CA ARG A 155 5.20 10.49 15.14
C ARG A 155 5.98 9.60 16.10
N PRO A 156 5.75 8.28 16.12
CA PRO A 156 6.41 7.36 17.03
C PRO A 156 7.92 7.59 17.10
N PRO A 157 8.52 7.73 18.30
CA PRO A 157 9.96 7.94 18.45
C PRO A 157 10.81 6.89 17.73
N ALA A 158 10.32 5.65 17.66
CA ALA A 158 11.03 4.54 17.05
C ALA A 158 11.16 4.63 15.51
N MET A 159 10.34 5.45 14.84
CA MET A 159 10.37 5.66 13.38
C MET A 159 11.02 6.98 12.97
N ARG A 160 11.42 7.85 13.92
CA ARG A 160 11.94 9.19 13.61
C ARG A 160 13.14 9.21 12.66
N ASN A 161 13.96 8.16 12.69
CA ASN A 161 15.18 8.03 11.90
C ASN A 161 15.02 7.06 10.72
N TRP A 162 13.79 6.67 10.37
CA TRP A 162 13.55 5.98 9.12
C TRP A 162 13.76 6.96 7.97
N SER A 163 14.21 6.44 6.82
CA SER A 163 14.42 7.28 5.65
C SER A 163 13.10 7.96 5.28
N GLY A 164 13.18 9.14 4.69
CA GLY A 164 12.00 9.80 4.12
C GLY A 164 11.43 9.09 2.89
N ASN A 165 12.21 8.18 2.27
CA ASN A 165 11.89 7.46 1.02
C ASN A 165 11.89 5.92 1.20
N THR A 166 11.86 5.44 2.45
CA THR A 166 11.68 4.02 2.77
C THR A 166 11.00 3.95 4.14
N GLY A 167 9.83 4.57 4.24
CA GLY A 167 9.14 4.92 5.48
C GLY A 167 8.45 3.73 6.17
N PRO A 168 7.25 3.92 6.75
CA PRO A 168 6.38 2.86 7.23
C PRO A 168 5.52 2.28 6.10
N GLU A 169 6.08 1.28 5.44
CA GLU A 169 5.67 0.77 4.12
C GLU A 169 4.71 -0.41 4.23
N ALA A 170 4.62 -1.04 5.40
CA ALA A 170 3.59 -2.04 5.63
C ALA A 170 3.12 -1.97 7.08
N MET A 171 1.81 -2.03 7.29
CA MET A 171 1.23 -1.94 8.61
C MET A 171 0.02 -2.86 8.76
N VAL A 172 -0.05 -3.58 9.88
CA VAL A 172 -1.21 -4.41 10.20
C VAL A 172 -1.55 -4.33 11.68
N ARG A 173 -2.84 -4.26 11.98
CA ARG A 173 -3.39 -4.47 13.30
C ARG A 173 -3.73 -5.96 13.49
N LEU A 174 -3.26 -6.55 14.58
CA LEU A 174 -3.59 -7.92 14.97
C LEU A 174 -4.91 -7.97 15.74
N SER A 175 -5.52 -9.15 15.79
CA SER A 175 -6.81 -9.36 16.48
C SER A 175 -6.74 -9.10 17.99
N ASP A 176 -5.57 -9.20 18.60
CA ASP A 176 -5.31 -8.87 20.00
C ASP A 176 -5.01 -7.38 20.25
N GLY A 177 -5.12 -6.53 19.22
CA GLY A 177 -4.91 -5.09 19.30
C GLY A 177 -3.47 -4.62 19.17
N ARG A 178 -2.50 -5.53 19.04
CA ARG A 178 -1.11 -5.17 18.70
C ARG A 178 -1.01 -4.67 17.27
N PHE A 179 0.04 -3.90 16.97
CA PHE A 179 0.32 -3.40 15.63
C PHE A 179 1.72 -3.79 15.19
N ILE A 180 1.86 -4.20 13.95
CA ILE A 180 3.16 -4.41 13.30
C ILE A 180 3.34 -3.34 12.23
N VAL A 181 4.51 -2.71 12.22
CA VAL A 181 4.91 -1.75 11.18
C VAL A 181 6.27 -2.18 10.64
N LEU A 182 6.42 -2.23 9.33
CA LEU A 182 7.66 -2.55 8.63
C LEU A 182 8.11 -1.37 7.77
N SER A 183 9.41 -1.27 7.53
CA SER A 183 10.03 -0.33 6.60
C SER A 183 10.58 -1.06 5.38
N GLU A 184 10.49 -0.45 4.19
CA GLU A 184 11.17 -0.93 2.96
C GLU A 184 12.70 -0.75 3.08
N GLY A 185 13.16 0.04 4.06
CA GLY A 185 14.57 0.29 4.33
C GLY A 185 15.23 -0.86 5.11
N THR A 186 16.31 -1.39 4.56
CA THR A 186 17.22 -2.28 5.29
C THR A 186 18.25 -1.48 6.11
N GLY A 187 19.02 -2.13 6.97
CA GLY A 187 20.13 -1.51 7.71
C GLY A 187 19.86 -1.21 9.19
N GLY A 188 20.86 -0.64 9.86
CA GLY A 188 20.88 -0.45 11.31
C GLY A 188 21.31 -1.72 12.07
N LEU A 189 20.68 -1.99 13.21
CA LEU A 189 21.00 -3.16 14.06
C LEU A 189 20.80 -4.51 13.33
N PHE A 190 20.05 -4.53 12.23
CA PHE A 190 19.57 -5.74 11.57
C PHE A 190 20.19 -6.04 10.19
N ARG A 191 21.32 -5.40 9.84
CA ARG A 191 22.04 -5.62 8.56
C ARG A 191 21.10 -5.60 7.34
N SER A 192 20.94 -6.72 6.62
CA SER A 192 20.13 -6.85 5.40
C SER A 192 18.64 -7.10 5.67
N ALA A 193 18.21 -7.24 6.92
CA ALA A 193 16.81 -7.40 7.26
C ALA A 193 16.06 -6.06 7.22
N TYR A 194 14.76 -6.12 6.93
CA TYR A 194 13.86 -4.95 6.94
C TYR A 194 13.49 -4.59 8.38
N ARG A 195 13.50 -3.30 8.72
CA ARG A 195 13.25 -2.86 10.09
C ARG A 195 11.78 -3.04 10.44
N GLY A 196 11.50 -3.57 11.64
CA GLY A 196 10.14 -3.78 12.12
C GLY A 196 9.91 -3.30 13.55
N LEU A 197 8.68 -2.86 13.81
CA LEU A 197 8.19 -2.44 15.12
C LEU A 197 6.92 -3.24 15.46
N LEU A 198 6.89 -3.80 16.67
CA LEU A 198 5.69 -4.39 17.25
C LEU A 198 5.22 -3.53 18.43
N PHE A 199 4.11 -2.83 18.25
CA PHE A 199 3.45 -2.05 19.30
C PHE A 199 2.48 -2.94 20.08
N ALA A 200 2.44 -2.77 21.40
CA ALA A 200 1.53 -3.51 22.28
C ALA A 200 0.06 -3.05 22.17
N GLY A 201 -0.20 -1.96 21.47
CA GLY A 201 -1.50 -1.32 21.29
C GLY A 201 -1.44 -0.26 20.20
N ASP A 202 -2.43 0.64 20.19
CA ASP A 202 -2.56 1.72 19.21
C ASP A 202 -1.33 2.65 19.21
N PRO A 203 -0.56 2.74 18.11
CA PRO A 203 0.65 3.57 18.04
C PRO A 203 0.37 5.09 18.11
N THR A 204 -0.90 5.50 18.03
CA THR A 204 -1.32 6.90 18.18
C THR A 204 -1.68 7.27 19.63
N ASP A 205 -1.88 6.27 20.51
CA ASP A 205 -2.14 6.48 21.92
C ASP A 205 -0.84 6.72 22.69
N ARG A 206 -0.81 7.79 23.51
CA ARG A 206 0.33 8.13 24.36
C ARG A 206 0.54 7.11 25.47
N ALA A 207 -0.49 6.35 25.85
CA ALA A 207 -0.39 5.28 26.84
C ALA A 207 0.29 4.02 26.27
N THR A 208 0.40 3.89 24.95
CA THR A 208 1.06 2.73 24.32
C THR A 208 2.56 2.75 24.63
N PRO A 209 3.11 1.68 25.24
CA PRO A 209 4.54 1.59 25.53
C PRO A 209 5.42 1.62 24.27
N ALA A 210 6.72 1.82 24.48
CA ALA A 210 7.69 1.73 23.39
C ALA A 210 7.61 0.36 22.67
N PRO A 211 7.66 0.32 21.33
CA PRO A 211 7.53 -0.91 20.58
C PRO A 211 8.76 -1.81 20.70
N VAL A 212 8.53 -3.11 20.54
CA VAL A 212 9.60 -4.09 20.34
C VAL A 212 10.18 -3.91 18.94
N ARG A 213 11.51 -3.79 18.84
CA ARG A 213 12.22 -3.70 17.56
C ARG A 213 12.68 -5.09 17.11
N PHE A 214 12.47 -5.40 15.84
CA PHE A 214 12.90 -6.66 15.22
C PHE A 214 13.32 -6.42 13.75
N GLY A 215 13.90 -7.44 13.10
CA GLY A 215 14.21 -7.41 11.67
C GLY A 215 13.40 -8.47 10.92
N LEU A 216 12.77 -8.14 9.80
CA LEU A 216 12.09 -9.12 8.93
C LEU A 216 13.11 -9.76 7.97
N GLU A 217 13.14 -11.09 7.95
CA GLU A 217 13.99 -11.91 7.06
C GLU A 217 13.16 -12.95 6.31
N GLY A 218 13.76 -13.62 5.32
CA GLY A 218 13.09 -14.68 4.55
C GLY A 218 12.17 -14.19 3.42
N THR A 219 12.43 -12.99 2.91
CA THR A 219 11.66 -12.36 1.84
C THR A 219 12.25 -12.59 0.44
N ASP A 220 13.29 -13.42 0.30
CA ASP A 220 14.02 -13.68 -0.96
C ASP A 220 14.54 -12.40 -1.67
N GLY A 221 14.85 -11.37 -0.87
CA GLY A 221 15.29 -10.07 -1.37
C GLY A 221 14.18 -9.24 -2.03
N TYR A 222 12.92 -9.53 -1.71
CA TYR A 222 11.78 -8.64 -1.96
C TYR A 222 11.54 -7.78 -0.72
N ALA A 223 11.10 -6.53 -0.94
CA ALA A 223 10.80 -5.58 0.10
C ALA A 223 9.32 -5.59 0.48
N PRO A 224 8.96 -5.43 1.77
CA PRO A 224 7.56 -5.40 2.21
C PRO A 224 6.88 -4.09 1.79
N VAL A 225 5.66 -4.20 1.27
CA VAL A 225 4.85 -3.07 0.77
C VAL A 225 3.42 -3.02 1.31
N ASP A 226 2.90 -4.10 1.90
CA ASP A 226 1.67 -4.07 2.72
C ASP A 226 1.51 -5.38 3.53
N MET A 227 0.59 -5.43 4.49
CA MET A 227 0.32 -6.60 5.32
C MET A 227 -1.17 -6.79 5.63
N ALA A 228 -1.60 -8.06 5.71
CA ALA A 228 -2.95 -8.41 6.14
C ALA A 228 -2.93 -9.55 7.17
N ALA A 229 -3.73 -9.40 8.24
CA ALA A 229 -3.88 -10.42 9.27
C ALA A 229 -4.79 -11.56 8.79
N LEU A 230 -4.42 -12.80 9.13
CA LEU A 230 -5.25 -13.99 8.95
C LEU A 230 -6.04 -14.28 10.24
N PRO A 231 -7.21 -14.93 10.13
CA PRO A 231 -8.01 -15.29 11.31
C PRO A 231 -7.29 -16.22 12.31
N ASP A 232 -6.30 -16.98 11.85
CA ASP A 232 -5.48 -17.86 12.70
C ASP A 232 -4.33 -17.14 13.41
N GLY A 233 -4.25 -15.81 13.29
CA GLY A 233 -3.25 -14.97 13.94
C GLY A 233 -1.95 -14.80 13.15
N ARG A 234 -1.76 -15.53 12.04
CA ARG A 234 -0.62 -15.29 11.14
C ARG A 234 -0.82 -14.02 10.32
N VAL A 235 0.25 -13.53 9.72
CA VAL A 235 0.24 -12.34 8.87
C VAL A 235 0.70 -12.72 7.47
N LEU A 236 -0.05 -12.26 6.46
CA LEU A 236 0.41 -12.19 5.08
C LEU A 236 1.17 -10.88 4.88
N ILE A 237 2.30 -10.96 4.18
CA ILE A 237 3.14 -9.83 3.84
C ILE A 237 3.22 -9.78 2.31
N LEU A 238 2.73 -8.69 1.72
CA LEU A 238 2.93 -8.41 0.31
C LEU A 238 4.33 -7.86 0.11
N LEU A 239 5.03 -8.42 -0.87
CA LEU A 239 6.42 -8.14 -1.14
C LEU A 239 6.60 -7.73 -2.59
N ARG A 240 7.51 -6.79 -2.84
CA ARG A 240 7.85 -6.26 -4.16
C ARG A 240 9.35 -6.33 -4.43
N LYS A 241 9.72 -6.49 -5.71
CA LYS A 241 11.10 -6.40 -6.18
C LYS A 241 11.18 -5.79 -7.56
N LEU A 242 12.00 -4.75 -7.70
CA LEU A 242 12.35 -4.18 -8.98
C LEU A 242 13.26 -5.16 -9.77
N ARG A 243 12.86 -5.52 -10.99
CA ARG A 243 13.62 -6.38 -11.91
C ARG A 243 14.17 -5.55 -13.07
N TRP A 244 15.45 -5.71 -13.36
CA TRP A 244 16.19 -5.12 -14.48
C TRP A 244 16.39 -6.17 -15.60
N PRO A 245 16.50 -5.80 -16.90
CA PRO A 245 16.74 -4.47 -17.49
C PRO A 245 15.48 -3.70 -17.95
N PHE A 246 15.66 -2.52 -18.55
CA PHE A 246 14.59 -1.58 -18.97
C PHE A 246 13.67 -2.15 -20.09
N PRO A 247 12.35 -1.90 -20.05
CA PRO A 247 11.63 -1.19 -19.00
C PRO A 247 11.59 -2.01 -17.69
N PRO A 248 11.73 -1.36 -16.52
CA PRO A 248 11.71 -2.05 -15.24
C PRO A 248 10.42 -2.85 -15.08
N ARG A 249 10.55 -4.07 -14.56
CA ARG A 249 9.39 -4.92 -14.24
C ARG A 249 9.31 -5.11 -12.75
N PHE A 250 8.10 -5.12 -12.21
CA PHE A 250 7.88 -5.46 -10.80
C PHE A 250 7.63 -6.95 -10.67
N GLY A 251 8.43 -7.60 -9.81
CA GLY A 251 8.09 -8.91 -9.28
C GLY A 251 7.35 -8.72 -7.97
N SER A 252 6.24 -9.42 -7.80
CA SER A 252 5.49 -9.43 -6.54
C SER A 252 5.43 -10.83 -5.95
N ALA A 253 5.42 -10.90 -4.62
CA ALA A 253 5.35 -12.15 -3.88
C ALA A 253 4.51 -11.97 -2.61
N ILE A 254 3.98 -13.07 -2.10
CA ILE A 254 3.29 -13.10 -0.81
C ILE A 254 4.08 -14.01 0.11
N ALA A 255 4.45 -13.50 1.27
CA ALA A 255 5.01 -14.28 2.35
C ALA A 255 4.01 -14.44 3.50
N ILE A 256 4.26 -15.42 4.37
CA ILE A 256 3.52 -15.64 5.60
C ILE A 256 4.48 -15.71 6.79
N ALA A 257 4.09 -15.13 7.92
CA ALA A 257 4.85 -15.17 9.16
C ALA A 257 3.93 -15.24 10.38
N ASP A 258 4.43 -15.85 11.47
CA ASP A 258 3.72 -15.93 12.75
C ASP A 258 4.21 -14.81 13.68
N PRO A 259 3.36 -13.82 14.02
CA PRO A 259 3.77 -12.70 14.87
C PRO A 259 4.07 -13.10 16.32
N ALA A 260 3.68 -14.29 16.78
CA ALA A 260 4.08 -14.81 18.09
C ALA A 260 5.58 -15.11 18.19
N ARG A 261 6.28 -15.17 17.05
CA ARG A 261 7.74 -15.37 16.97
C ARG A 261 8.55 -14.08 17.02
N ILE A 262 7.89 -12.92 17.01
CA ILE A 262 8.57 -11.63 17.12
C ILE A 262 9.18 -11.49 18.53
N ALA A 263 10.47 -11.18 18.57
CA ALA A 263 11.19 -10.92 19.81
C ALA A 263 12.21 -9.79 19.61
N ALA A 264 12.52 -9.08 20.69
CA ALA A 264 13.43 -7.95 20.66
C ALA A 264 14.80 -8.35 20.09
N GLY A 265 15.26 -7.62 19.08
CA GLY A 265 16.59 -7.81 18.48
C GLY A 265 16.74 -9.08 17.63
N LYS A 266 15.69 -9.89 17.47
CA LYS A 266 15.74 -11.15 16.71
C LYS A 266 15.11 -11.00 15.31
N PRO A 267 15.52 -11.84 14.34
CA PRO A 267 14.84 -11.91 13.07
C PRO A 267 13.43 -12.49 13.23
N TRP A 268 12.45 -11.83 12.63
CA TRP A 268 11.13 -12.38 12.36
C TRP A 268 11.18 -13.07 11.01
N GLN A 269 11.18 -14.41 11.04
CA GLN A 269 11.35 -15.22 9.85
C GLN A 269 10.02 -15.34 9.09
N ALA A 270 9.94 -14.71 7.93
CA ALA A 270 8.87 -14.96 6.96
C ALA A 270 9.25 -16.12 6.02
N ARG A 271 8.21 -16.66 5.37
CA ARG A 271 8.36 -17.65 4.30
C ARG A 271 7.54 -17.21 3.11
N VAL A 272 8.20 -16.99 1.97
CA VAL A 272 7.52 -16.75 0.69
C VAL A 272 6.68 -17.98 0.35
N ILE A 273 5.38 -17.78 0.12
CA ILE A 273 4.42 -18.84 -0.21
C ILE A 273 3.88 -18.73 -1.63
N ALA A 274 3.97 -17.54 -2.25
CA ALA A 274 3.50 -17.32 -3.61
C ALA A 274 4.37 -16.27 -4.30
N ARG A 275 4.60 -16.45 -5.60
CA ARG A 275 5.17 -15.45 -6.50
C ARG A 275 4.18 -15.20 -7.62
N LEU A 276 3.89 -13.93 -7.90
CA LEU A 276 2.93 -13.51 -8.92
C LEU A 276 3.65 -13.40 -10.26
N ASP A 277 3.99 -14.57 -10.82
CA ASP A 277 4.54 -14.69 -12.16
C ASP A 277 3.45 -15.16 -13.15
N ALA A 278 3.77 -15.21 -14.44
CA ALA A 278 2.82 -15.63 -15.48
C ALA A 278 2.16 -16.99 -15.14
N PRO A 279 0.84 -17.16 -15.41
CA PRO A 279 -0.03 -16.29 -16.20
C PRO A 279 -0.72 -15.17 -15.41
N VAL A 280 -0.36 -14.96 -14.14
CA VAL A 280 -0.85 -13.80 -13.39
C VAL A 280 -0.27 -12.53 -14.00
N PRO A 281 -1.04 -11.45 -14.17
CA PRO A 281 -0.49 -10.16 -14.59
C PRO A 281 0.62 -9.74 -13.64
N SER A 282 1.78 -9.41 -14.20
CA SER A 282 2.86 -8.76 -13.47
C SER A 282 2.57 -7.26 -13.47
N ASP A 283 2.55 -6.66 -12.29
CA ASP A 283 2.32 -5.23 -12.07
C ASP A 283 2.90 -4.81 -10.71
N ASN A 284 2.86 -3.52 -10.38
CA ASN A 284 3.33 -2.99 -9.10
C ASN A 284 2.30 -3.20 -7.98
N TYR A 285 2.10 -4.45 -7.52
CA TYR A 285 1.18 -4.72 -6.41
C TYR A 285 1.69 -4.14 -5.10
N GLU A 286 0.90 -3.25 -4.51
CA GLU A 286 1.26 -2.53 -3.29
C GLU A 286 0.26 -2.72 -2.16
N GLY A 287 -1.05 -2.89 -2.41
CA GLY A 287 -2.02 -3.17 -1.35
C GLY A 287 -2.45 -4.64 -1.23
N ILE A 288 -2.68 -5.14 -0.01
CA ILE A 288 -3.21 -6.49 0.28
C ILE A 288 -4.32 -6.48 1.34
N ALA A 289 -5.40 -7.22 1.08
CA ALA A 289 -6.46 -7.44 2.07
C ALA A 289 -6.91 -8.89 2.14
N VAL A 290 -7.35 -9.35 3.32
CA VAL A 290 -7.91 -10.69 3.53
C VAL A 290 -9.42 -10.60 3.70
N GLU A 291 -10.14 -11.48 3.00
CA GLU A 291 -11.59 -11.64 3.12
C GLU A 291 -11.94 -13.06 3.54
N ILE A 292 -12.88 -13.19 4.49
CA ILE A 292 -13.55 -14.44 4.80
C ILE A 292 -14.95 -14.46 4.16
N GLY A 293 -15.14 -15.41 3.25
CA GLY A 293 -16.39 -15.70 2.56
C GLY A 293 -17.48 -16.19 3.51
N ARG A 294 -18.73 -16.21 3.05
CA ARG A 294 -19.88 -16.63 3.88
C ARG A 294 -19.79 -18.09 4.32
N GLN A 295 -19.09 -18.93 3.56
CA GLN A 295 -18.94 -20.35 3.83
C GLN A 295 -17.54 -20.68 4.39
N GLY A 296 -16.83 -19.66 4.89
CA GLY A 296 -15.48 -19.80 5.44
C GLY A 296 -14.37 -19.81 4.40
N GLU A 297 -14.66 -19.56 3.12
CA GLU A 297 -13.64 -19.49 2.08
C GLU A 297 -12.71 -18.29 2.34
N ARG A 298 -11.41 -18.48 2.20
CA ARG A 298 -10.43 -17.41 2.38
C ARG A 298 -10.06 -16.82 1.04
N PHE A 299 -10.17 -15.51 0.90
CA PHE A 299 -9.71 -14.77 -0.26
C PHE A 299 -8.66 -13.74 0.14
N VAL A 300 -7.72 -13.51 -0.77
CA VAL A 300 -6.71 -12.46 -0.68
C VAL A 300 -6.95 -11.53 -1.86
N TRP A 301 -7.08 -10.25 -1.58
CA TRP A 301 -7.20 -9.18 -2.55
C TRP A 301 -5.87 -8.47 -2.68
N LEU A 302 -5.53 -8.09 -3.91
CA LEU A 302 -4.33 -7.31 -4.22
C LEU A 302 -4.72 -6.16 -5.12
N ILE A 303 -4.17 -4.98 -4.90
CA ILE A 303 -4.28 -3.84 -5.81
C ILE A 303 -2.89 -3.42 -6.28
N SER A 304 -2.75 -3.11 -7.57
CA SER A 304 -1.53 -2.50 -8.09
C SER A 304 -1.63 -0.99 -8.13
N ASP A 305 -0.49 -0.39 -7.88
CA ASP A 305 -0.21 1.00 -8.09
C ASP A 305 0.20 1.23 -9.55
N ASP A 306 -0.26 2.34 -10.13
CA ASP A 306 0.08 2.78 -11.46
C ASP A 306 1.14 3.90 -11.50
N ASN A 307 1.58 4.43 -10.35
CA ASN A 307 2.57 5.51 -10.19
C ASN A 307 2.32 6.73 -11.11
N ASP A 308 1.07 7.01 -11.51
CA ASP A 308 0.72 7.97 -12.57
C ASP A 308 1.42 7.68 -13.93
N MET A 309 2.03 6.49 -14.10
CA MET A 309 2.68 6.00 -15.31
C MET A 309 1.73 5.13 -16.13
N GLN A 310 0.55 5.67 -16.48
CA GLN A 310 -0.55 4.96 -17.18
C GLN A 310 -0.14 4.29 -18.50
N HIS A 311 1.00 4.69 -19.10
CA HIS A 311 1.57 4.07 -20.29
C HIS A 311 2.36 2.77 -20.02
N PHE A 312 2.74 2.50 -18.78
CA PHE A 312 3.59 1.36 -18.38
C PHE A 312 3.01 0.51 -17.25
N GLN A 313 2.11 1.07 -16.44
CA GLN A 313 1.50 0.43 -15.29
C GLN A 313 -0.02 0.57 -15.37
N ARG A 314 -0.74 -0.36 -14.74
CA ARG A 314 -2.21 -0.37 -14.69
C ARG A 314 -2.65 -0.42 -13.24
N THR A 315 -3.82 0.14 -12.94
CA THR A 315 -4.51 -0.19 -11.69
C THR A 315 -5.24 -1.53 -11.88
N LEU A 316 -4.65 -2.62 -11.37
CA LEU A 316 -5.23 -3.96 -11.38
C LEU A 316 -5.73 -4.33 -9.99
N LEU A 317 -6.88 -4.98 -9.93
CA LEU A 317 -7.37 -5.63 -8.73
C LEU A 317 -7.40 -7.14 -8.95
N LEU A 318 -6.69 -7.89 -8.10
CA LEU A 318 -6.73 -9.35 -8.12
C LEU A 318 -7.50 -9.89 -6.93
N ARG A 319 -8.19 -11.01 -7.15
CA ARG A 319 -8.76 -11.83 -6.09
C ARG A 319 -8.19 -13.24 -6.20
N LEU A 320 -7.51 -13.66 -5.15
CA LEU A 320 -6.94 -14.98 -5.01
C LEU A 320 -7.78 -15.77 -4.01
N ARG A 321 -8.15 -17.01 -4.33
CA ARG A 321 -8.77 -17.93 -3.38
C ARG A 321 -7.68 -18.78 -2.74
N TRP A 322 -7.69 -18.91 -1.42
CA TRP A 322 -6.87 -19.90 -0.72
C TRP A 322 -7.38 -21.29 -1.09
N ALA A 323 -6.53 -22.09 -1.72
CA ALA A 323 -6.81 -23.49 -2.02
C ALA A 323 -5.98 -24.32 -1.05
N ASP A 324 -6.66 -25.13 -0.23
CA ASP A 324 -6.01 -26.03 0.72
C ASP A 324 -5.06 -27.02 0.02
#